data_AF-A0AAW3LSR3-F1
#
_entry.id   AF-A0AAW3LSR3-F1
#
_cell.length_a   1.000
_cell.length_b   1.000
_cell.length_c   1.000
_cell.angle_alpha   90.00
_cell.angle_beta   90.00
_cell.angle_gamma   90.00
#
_symmetry.space_group_name_H-M   'P 1'
#
loop_
_entity.id
_entity.type
_entity.pdbx_description
1 polymer ?
#
loop_
_entity_poly.entity_id
_entity_poly.type
_entity_poly.pdbx_seq_one_letter_code
_entity_poly.pdbx_strand_id
1 'polypeptide(L)'
;MITADDIDVAKALWKEARIAHALSISGLGLLKQNASAIINSIIALDLTQAIAVNEYEKYIAAHQETVRSTLEAMSLRENEYAKLQAAYKVQNQQSTPI
;
A
#
# COMPACT_ATOMS: atom_id res chain seq x y z
N MET A 1 -17.40 -8.40 23.48
CA MET A 1 -16.79 -9.73 23.23
C MET A 1 -16.24 -9.70 21.82
N ILE A 2 -14.98 -10.07 21.61
CA ILE A 2 -14.40 -10.20 20.26
C ILE A 2 -14.83 -11.56 19.70
N THR A 3 -15.29 -11.57 18.46
CA THR A 3 -15.75 -12.78 17.75
C THR A 3 -14.71 -13.27 16.74
N ALA A 4 -14.88 -14.50 16.24
CA ALA A 4 -14.07 -15.00 15.13
C ALA A 4 -14.29 -14.17 13.85
N ASP A 5 -15.51 -13.70 13.60
CA ASP A 5 -15.85 -12.88 12.43
C ASP A 5 -15.10 -11.53 12.44
N ASP A 6 -14.93 -10.91 13.62
CA ASP A 6 -14.14 -9.67 13.76
C ASP A 6 -12.68 -9.89 13.33
N ILE A 7 -12.11 -11.06 13.64
CA ILE A 7 -10.75 -11.44 13.24
C ILE A 7 -10.66 -11.64 11.73
N ASP A 8 -11.64 -12.31 11.14
CA ASP A 8 -11.68 -12.58 9.71
C ASP A 8 -11.87 -11.30 8.88
N VAL A 9 -12.71 -10.38 9.33
CA VAL A 9 -12.86 -9.05 8.73
C VAL A 9 -11.55 -8.26 8.81
N ALA A 10 -10.92 -8.19 9.98
CA ALA A 10 -9.65 -7.47 10.14
C ALA A 10 -8.53 -8.08 9.27
N LYS A 11 -8.49 -9.41 9.15
CA LYS A 11 -7.56 -10.13 8.27
C LYS A 11 -7.82 -9.84 6.80
N ALA A 12 -9.09 -9.75 6.38
CA ALA A 12 -9.46 -9.40 5.01
C ALA A 12 -9.01 -7.97 4.66
N LEU A 13 -9.28 -7.00 5.53
CA LEU A 13 -8.85 -5.61 5.36
C LEU A 13 -7.33 -5.46 5.30
N TRP A 14 -6.58 -6.19 6.14
CA TRP A 14 -5.12 -6.20 6.05
C TRP A 14 -4.62 -6.78 4.72
N LYS A 15 -5.22 -7.87 4.24
CA LYS A 15 -4.88 -8.45 2.93
C LYS A 15 -5.13 -7.48 1.78
N GLU A 16 -6.26 -6.77 1.81
CA GLU A 16 -6.59 -5.76 0.81
C GLU A 16 -5.54 -4.64 0.78
N ALA A 17 -5.18 -4.09 1.94
CA ALA A 17 -4.13 -3.07 2.05
C ALA A 17 -2.77 -3.58 1.56
N ARG A 18 -2.44 -4.85 1.83
CA ARG A 18 -1.22 -5.50 1.34
C ARG A 18 -1.20 -5.64 -0.19
N ILE A 19 -2.33 -5.99 -0.79
CA ILE A 19 -2.48 -6.06 -2.25
C ILE A 19 -2.32 -4.65 -2.86
N ALA A 20 -2.97 -3.64 -2.30
CA ALA A 20 -2.85 -2.26 -2.76
C ALA A 20 -1.39 -1.78 -2.70
N HIS A 21 -0.67 -2.08 -1.62
CA HIS A 21 0.74 -1.74 -1.50
C HIS A 21 1.61 -2.46 -2.56
N ALA A 22 1.41 -3.77 -2.76
CA ALA A 22 2.13 -4.52 -3.78
C ALA A 22 1.90 -3.94 -5.19
N LEU A 23 0.64 -3.62 -5.54
CA LEU A 23 0.30 -2.98 -6.82
C LEU A 23 0.97 -1.61 -6.97
N SER A 24 1.04 -0.81 -5.90
CA SER A 24 1.71 0.49 -5.95
C SER A 24 3.21 0.38 -6.25
N ILE A 25 3.90 -0.61 -5.65
CA ILE A 25 5.32 -0.89 -5.91
C ILE A 25 5.52 -1.32 -7.36
N SER A 26 4.69 -2.27 -7.84
CA SER A 26 4.76 -2.73 -9.22
C SER A 26 4.52 -1.59 -10.22
N GLY A 27 3.53 -0.74 -9.97
CA GLY A 27 3.27 0.45 -10.78
C GLY A 27 4.45 1.40 -10.83
N LEU A 28 5.04 1.75 -9.68
CA LEU A 28 6.25 2.59 -9.64
C LEU A 28 7.43 1.94 -10.37
N GLY A 29 7.61 0.63 -10.25
CA GLY A 29 8.64 -0.12 -10.95
C GLY A 29 8.48 -0.04 -12.47
N LEU A 30 7.27 -0.22 -12.98
CA LEU A 30 6.96 -0.10 -14.42
C LEU A 30 7.22 1.31 -14.94
N LEU A 31 6.85 2.35 -14.19
CA LEU A 31 7.12 3.74 -14.57
C LEU A 31 8.62 4.00 -14.72
N LYS A 32 9.41 3.54 -13.75
CA LYS A 32 10.88 3.69 -13.79
C LYS A 32 11.52 2.91 -14.94
N GLN A 33 11.03 1.71 -15.24
CA GLN A 33 11.53 0.93 -16.39
C GLN A 33 11.24 1.60 -17.73
N ASN A 34 10.13 2.35 -17.83
CA ASN A 34 9.70 3.01 -19.06
C ASN A 34 10.04 4.51 -19.11
N ALA A 35 10.96 4.99 -18.25
CA ALA A 35 11.28 6.40 -18.11
C ALA A 35 11.54 7.11 -19.45
N SER A 36 12.42 6.54 -20.29
CA SER A 36 12.76 7.13 -21.59
C SER A 36 11.56 7.22 -22.54
N ALA A 37 10.71 6.20 -22.59
CA ALA A 37 9.53 6.19 -23.44
C ALA A 37 8.49 7.24 -22.97
N ILE A 38 8.32 7.38 -21.65
CA ILE A 38 7.42 8.38 -21.07
C ILE A 38 7.95 9.79 -21.32
N ILE A 39 9.23 10.04 -21.07
CA ILE A 39 9.87 11.35 -21.33
C ILE A 39 9.75 11.73 -22.81
N ASN A 40 10.02 10.80 -23.73
CA ASN A 40 9.87 11.06 -25.16
C ASN A 40 8.42 11.37 -25.56
N SER A 41 7.44 10.73 -24.90
CA SER A 41 6.02 11.03 -25.12
C SER A 41 5.64 12.43 -24.63
N ILE A 42 6.26 12.91 -23.54
CA ILE A 42 6.07 14.27 -23.04
C ILE A 42 6.72 15.30 -23.98
N ILE A 43 7.89 15.00 -24.54
CA ILE A 43 8.56 15.85 -25.55
C ILE A 43 7.70 16.01 -26.80
N ALA A 44 7.00 14.95 -27.23
CA ALA A 44 6.09 14.98 -28.36
C ALA A 44 4.87 15.92 -28.17
N LEU A 45 4.69 16.48 -26.97
CA LEU A 45 3.72 17.54 -26.66
C LEU A 45 4.33 18.95 -26.80
N ASP A 46 5.33 19.11 -27.68
CA ASP A 46 6.10 20.34 -27.90
C ASP A 46 6.83 20.89 -26.67
N LEU A 47 7.18 20.00 -25.73
CA LEU A 47 7.95 20.34 -24.54
C LEU A 47 9.45 20.12 -24.76
N THR A 48 10.28 20.98 -24.16
CA THR A 48 11.73 20.78 -24.17
C THR A 48 12.11 19.57 -23.34
N GLN A 49 13.26 18.96 -23.65
CA GLN A 49 13.82 17.84 -22.88
C GLN A 49 13.89 18.14 -21.37
N ALA A 50 14.31 19.35 -20.99
CA ALA A 50 14.44 19.74 -19.59
C ALA A 50 13.07 19.80 -18.87
N ILE A 51 12.04 20.32 -19.54
CA ILE A 51 10.68 20.36 -18.99
C ILE A 51 10.11 18.93 -18.89
N ALA A 52 10.30 18.10 -19.92
CA ALA A 52 9.80 16.73 -19.94
C ALA A 52 10.39 15.86 -18.81
N VAL A 53 11.69 16.00 -18.53
CA VAL A 53 12.34 15.33 -17.40
C VAL A 53 11.75 15.80 -16.07
N ASN A 54 11.59 17.11 -15.88
CA ASN A 54 11.02 17.66 -14.65
C ASN A 54 9.56 17.18 -14.41
N GLU A 55 8.72 17.18 -15.45
CA GLU A 55 7.34 16.67 -15.33
C GLU A 55 7.30 15.16 -15.02
N TYR A 56 8.19 14.37 -15.63
CA TYR A 56 8.35 12.97 -15.28
C TYR A 56 8.80 12.78 -13.82
N GLU A 57 9.75 13.58 -13.33
CA GLU A 57 10.23 13.51 -11.94
C GLU A 57 9.13 13.87 -10.92
N LYS A 58 8.34 14.92 -11.18
CA LYS A 58 7.15 15.25 -10.37
C LYS A 58 6.16 14.10 -10.34
N TYR A 59 5.91 13.48 -11.49
CA TYR A 59 5.02 12.34 -11.61
C TYR A 59 5.53 11.12 -10.82
N ILE A 60 6.83 10.84 -10.86
CA ILE A 60 7.47 9.79 -10.05
C ILE A 60 7.37 10.10 -8.55
N ALA A 61 7.58 11.35 -8.13
CA ALA A 61 7.47 11.75 -6.74
C ALA A 61 6.05 11.49 -6.18
N ALA A 62 5.00 11.79 -6.95
CA ALA A 62 3.63 11.48 -6.56
C ALA A 62 3.37 9.96 -6.40
N HIS A 63 4.01 9.12 -7.23
CA HIS A 63 3.90 7.67 -7.11
C HIS A 63 4.69 7.12 -5.92
N GLN A 64 5.84 7.71 -5.59
CA GLN A 64 6.57 7.38 -4.37
C GLN A 64 5.75 7.70 -3.12
N GLU A 65 5.02 8.82 -3.13
CA GLU A 65 4.09 9.17 -2.06
C GLU A 65 2.96 8.15 -1.92
N THR A 66 2.41 7.68 -3.05
CA THR A 66 1.38 6.62 -3.05
C THR A 66 1.91 5.31 -2.45
N VAL A 67 3.14 4.91 -2.80
CA VAL A 67 3.79 3.73 -2.20
C VAL A 67 3.96 3.89 -0.69
N ARG A 68 4.36 5.08 -0.23
CA ARG A 68 4.47 5.39 1.20
C ARG A 68 3.12 5.29 1.91
N SER A 69 2.09 5.96 1.38
CA SER A 69 0.75 5.96 1.97
C SER A 69 0.14 4.56 2.06
N THR A 70 0.31 3.74 1.03
CA THR A 70 -0.17 2.35 1.04
C THR A 70 0.62 1.45 2.02
N LEU A 71 1.92 1.71 2.21
CA LEU A 71 2.73 1.02 3.23
C LEU A 71 2.23 1.35 4.64
N GLU A 72 1.96 2.63 4.92
CA GLU A 72 1.43 3.08 6.20
C GLU A 72 0.05 2.46 6.48
N ALA A 73 -0.85 2.46 5.50
CA ALA A 73 -2.16 1.82 5.61
C ALA A 73 -2.06 0.31 5.86
N MET A 74 -1.18 -0.39 5.13
CA MET A 74 -0.92 -1.81 5.35
C MET A 74 -0.43 -2.09 6.77
N SER A 75 0.52 -1.28 7.26
CA SER A 75 1.12 -1.42 8.59
C SER A 75 0.11 -1.16 9.71
N LEU A 76 -0.77 -0.16 9.53
CA LEU A 76 -1.85 0.12 10.45
C LEU A 76 -2.82 -1.07 10.55
N ARG A 77 -3.28 -1.60 9.40
CA ARG A 77 -4.19 -2.74 9.37
C ARG A 77 -3.57 -4.01 9.92
N GLU A 78 -2.27 -4.23 9.69
CA GLU A 78 -1.53 -5.34 10.29
C GLU A 78 -1.55 -5.25 11.83
N ASN A 79 -1.31 -4.05 12.37
CA ASN A 79 -1.34 -3.79 13.80
C ASN A 79 -2.73 -4.01 14.40
N GLU A 80 -3.78 -3.52 13.74
CA GLU A 80 -5.18 -3.74 14.13
C GLU A 80 -5.52 -5.22 14.19
N TYR A 81 -5.21 -5.98 13.13
CA TYR A 81 -5.42 -7.42 13.09
C TYR A 81 -4.65 -8.15 14.19
N ALA A 82 -3.39 -7.80 14.44
CA ALA A 82 -2.57 -8.41 15.48
C ALA A 82 -3.14 -8.17 16.89
N LYS A 83 -3.61 -6.95 17.17
CA LYS A 83 -4.25 -6.59 18.45
C LYS A 83 -5.54 -7.38 18.67
N LEU A 84 -6.40 -7.46 17.66
CA LEU A 84 -7.65 -8.20 17.73
C LEU A 84 -7.39 -9.69 17.96
N GLN A 85 -6.43 -10.28 17.22
CA GLN A 85 -6.06 -11.67 17.39
C GLN A 85 -5.51 -11.95 18.81
N ALA A 86 -4.68 -11.06 19.36
CA ALA A 86 -4.17 -11.19 20.71
C ALA A 86 -5.29 -11.13 21.76
N ALA A 87 -6.21 -10.16 21.64
CA ALA A 87 -7.33 -10.01 22.56
C ALA A 87 -8.31 -11.20 22.50
N TYR A 88 -8.60 -11.74 21.31
CA TYR A 88 -9.41 -12.95 21.14
C TYR A 88 -8.78 -14.17 21.84
N LYS A 89 -7.45 -14.34 21.74
CA LYS A 89 -6.73 -15.41 22.44
C LYS A 89 -6.85 -15.29 23.97
N VAL A 90 -6.66 -14.09 24.52
CA VAL A 90 -6.77 -13.83 25.96
C VAL A 90 -8.18 -14.14 26.47
N GLN A 91 -9.22 -13.68 25.76
CA GLN A 91 -10.62 -13.93 26.11
C GLN A 91 -10.93 -15.42 26.20
N ASN A 92 -10.45 -16.22 25.24
CA ASN A 92 -10.71 -17.67 25.21
C ASN A 92 -9.87 -18.47 26.21
N GLN A 93 -8.71 -17.95 26.65
CA GLN A 93 -7.92 -18.56 27.73
C GLN A 93 -8.55 -18.34 29.11
N GLN A 94 -9.13 -17.16 29.35
CA GLN A 94 -9.84 -16.84 30.59
C GLN A 94 -11.19 -17.54 30.75
N SER A 95 -11.75 -18.07 29.66
CA SER A 95 -13.05 -18.76 29.64
C SER A 95 -12.97 -20.24 29.99
N THR A 96 -11.80 -20.75 30.41
CA THR A 96 -11.64 -22.12 30.90
C THR A 96 -11.88 -22.14 32.41
N PRO A 97 -13.04 -22.62 32.92
CA PRO A 97 -13.26 -22.73 34.36
C PRO A 97 -12.44 -23.89 34.92
N ILE A 98 -11.92 -23.71 36.14
CA ILE A 98 -11.43 -24.79 37.01
C ILE A 98 -12.64 -25.59 37.50
#